data_AF-A0A6P0IWD2-F1
#
_entry.id   AF-A0A6P0IWD2-F1
#
_cell.length_a   1.000
_cell.length_b   1.000
_cell.length_c   1.000
_cell.angle_alpha   90.00
_cell.angle_beta   90.00
_cell.angle_gamma   90.00
#
_symmetry.space_group_name_H-M   'P 1'
#
loop_
_entity.id
_entity.type
_entity.pdbx_description
1 polymer ?
#
loop_
_entity_poly.entity_id
_entity_poly.type
_entity_poly.pdbx_seq_one_letter_code
_entity_poly.pdbx_strand_id
1 'polypeptide(L)'
;MKLLSIQLCNFRQFYGKTPVIVLASGERNTTIIHGNNGAGKTTILNAFSWVLYERFSAAFASEDQLLNKRALAEAQFNKPVDCWVEVAFEHNNKRYQVKRLCRTYKTEVGVEQGNTELYLQIAGDDGRW
;
A
#
# COMPACT_ATOMS: atom_id res chain seq x y z
N MET A 1 -2.14 -15.23 11.68
CA MET A 1 -1.65 -14.54 10.46
C MET A 1 -0.21 -14.12 10.73
N LYS A 2 0.72 -14.35 9.80
CA LYS A 2 2.13 -13.92 9.90
C LYS A 2 2.46 -13.06 8.68
N LEU A 3 2.75 -11.78 8.90
CA LEU A 3 3.11 -10.86 7.82
C LEU A 3 4.50 -11.23 7.27
N LEU A 4 4.66 -11.23 5.95
CA LEU A 4 5.91 -11.54 5.25
C LEU A 4 6.54 -10.28 4.66
N SER A 5 5.75 -9.47 3.97
CA SER A 5 6.25 -8.26 3.32
C SER A 5 5.16 -7.24 3.05
N ILE A 6 5.58 -6.00 2.80
CA ILE A 6 4.73 -4.93 2.28
C ILE A 6 5.45 -4.17 1.15
N GLN A 7 4.69 -3.80 0.12
CA GLN A 7 5.14 -2.91 -0.94
C GLN A 7 4.06 -1.86 -1.23
N LEU A 8 4.48 -0.65 -1.59
CA LEU A 8 3.59 0.46 -1.86
C LEU A 8 3.89 1.04 -3.24
N CYS A 9 2.89 1.66 -3.86
CA CYS A 9 3.05 2.44 -5.09
C CYS A 9 2.25 3.73 -5.01
N ASN A 10 2.93 4.86 -5.20
CA ASN A 10 2.33 6.19 -5.17
C ASN A 10 1.44 6.46 -3.94
N PHE A 11 1.75 5.84 -2.80
CA PHE A 11 0.95 5.92 -1.59
C PHE A 11 1.51 7.01 -0.66
N ARG A 12 0.77 8.12 -0.54
CA ARG A 12 1.11 9.29 0.28
C ARG A 12 2.50 9.81 -0.08
N GLN A 13 3.43 9.95 0.86
CA GLN A 13 4.77 10.45 0.57
C GLN A 13 5.66 9.46 -0.24
N PHE A 14 5.23 8.21 -0.43
CA PHE A 14 5.99 7.23 -1.21
C PHE A 14 5.67 7.35 -2.71
N TYR A 15 6.58 7.98 -3.45
CA TYR A 15 6.48 8.16 -4.89
C TYR A 15 7.01 6.93 -5.65
N GLY A 16 6.31 6.52 -6.70
CA GLY A 16 6.64 5.33 -7.48
C GLY A 16 6.45 4.04 -6.68
N LYS A 17 6.97 2.93 -7.20
CA LYS A 17 7.02 1.64 -6.49
C LYS A 17 8.15 1.66 -5.46
N THR A 18 7.84 1.42 -4.20
CA THR A 18 8.85 1.26 -3.16
C THR A 18 9.60 -0.07 -3.34
N PRO A 19 10.82 -0.20 -2.78
CA PRO A 19 11.35 -1.52 -2.48
C PRO A 19 10.37 -2.34 -1.65
N VAL A 20 10.44 -3.66 -1.79
CA VAL A 20 9.69 -4.58 -0.91
C VAL A 20 10.32 -4.54 0.47
N ILE A 21 9.51 -4.22 1.49
CA ILE A 21 9.93 -4.30 2.89
C ILE A 21 9.65 -5.72 3.36
N VAL A 22 10.71 -6.52 3.52
CA VAL A 22 10.62 -7.87 4.11
C VAL A 22 10.59 -7.75 5.63
N LEU A 23 9.62 -8.40 6.25
CA LEU A 23 9.42 -8.37 7.69
C LEU A 23 10.18 -9.50 8.38
N ALA A 24 10.74 -9.19 9.53
CA ALA A 24 11.53 -10.08 10.36
C ALA A 24 10.69 -11.30 10.82
N SER A 25 11.33 -12.47 10.93
CA SER A 25 10.66 -13.73 11.31
C SER A 25 11.60 -14.71 12.01
N GLY A 26 11.03 -15.78 12.59
CA GLY A 26 11.79 -16.79 13.34
C GLY A 26 12.29 -16.25 14.68
N GLU A 27 13.50 -16.62 15.07
CA GLU A 27 14.15 -16.17 16.32
C GLU A 27 14.34 -14.65 16.39
N ARG A 28 14.51 -13.99 15.23
CA ARG A 28 14.58 -12.52 15.11
C ARG A 28 13.30 -12.02 14.45
N ASN A 29 12.20 -12.01 15.19
CA ASN A 29 10.86 -11.68 14.70
C ASN A 29 10.48 -10.19 14.79
N THR A 30 11.39 -9.31 15.20
CA THR A 30 11.09 -7.89 15.42
C THR A 30 11.62 -7.05 14.26
N THR A 31 10.71 -6.32 13.59
CA THR A 31 11.07 -5.34 12.56
C THR A 31 11.00 -3.93 13.16
N ILE A 32 12.10 -3.18 13.06
CA ILE A 32 12.15 -1.78 13.48
C ILE A 32 12.20 -0.90 12.23
N ILE A 33 11.18 -0.05 12.04
CA ILE A 33 11.17 0.97 11.00
C ILE A 33 11.55 2.31 11.65
N HIS A 34 12.76 2.77 11.35
CA HIS A 34 13.29 4.04 11.85
C HIS A 34 13.33 5.10 10.74
N GLY A 35 13.19 6.37 11.13
CA GLY A 35 13.27 7.50 10.22
C GLY A 35 12.82 8.79 10.90
N ASN A 36 13.09 9.94 10.27
CA ASN A 36 12.77 11.25 10.82
C ASN A 36 11.25 11.49 10.91
N ASN A 37 10.85 12.54 11.63
CA ASN A 37 9.46 13.00 11.63
C ASN A 37 9.09 13.44 10.20
N GLY A 38 7.86 13.10 9.78
CA GLY A 38 7.41 13.32 8.40
C GLY A 38 7.95 12.32 7.37
N ALA A 39 8.94 11.46 7.71
CA ALA A 39 9.50 10.49 6.76
C ALA A 39 8.54 9.36 6.35
N GLY A 40 7.38 9.24 7.00
CA GLY A 40 6.34 8.30 6.58
C GLY A 40 6.12 7.05 7.44
N LYS A 41 6.71 6.98 8.63
CA LYS A 41 6.56 5.82 9.54
C LYS A 41 5.09 5.47 9.82
N THR A 42 4.29 6.46 10.21
CA THR A 42 2.84 6.30 10.46
C THR A 42 2.06 5.94 9.20
N THR A 43 2.53 6.35 8.03
CA THR A 43 1.94 5.94 6.75
C THR A 43 2.15 4.46 6.49
N ILE A 44 3.36 3.92 6.74
CA ILE A 44 3.61 2.48 6.58
C ILE A 44 2.71 1.68 7.53
N LEU A 45 2.56 2.13 8.77
CA LEU A 45 1.61 1.53 9.72
C LEU A 45 0.18 1.52 9.15
N ASN A 46 -0.29 2.66 8.66
CA ASN A 46 -1.63 2.79 8.09
C ASN A 46 -1.83 2.05 6.76
N ALA A 47 -0.76 1.79 6.01
CA ALA A 47 -0.82 1.02 4.78
C ALA A 47 -1.32 -0.41 5.04
N PHE A 48 -0.93 -1.03 6.17
CA PHE A 48 -1.47 -2.33 6.59
C PHE A 48 -2.98 -2.27 6.87
N SER A 49 -3.43 -1.27 7.61
CA SER A 49 -4.86 -1.10 7.92
C SER A 49 -5.68 -0.84 6.66
N TRP A 50 -5.17 0.00 5.76
CA TRP A 50 -5.86 0.36 4.53
C TRP A 50 -5.97 -0.83 3.57
N VAL A 51 -4.88 -1.56 3.34
CA VAL A 51 -4.94 -2.70 2.40
C VAL A 51 -5.90 -3.78 2.88
N LEU A 52 -5.89 -4.10 4.18
CA LEU A 52 -6.72 -5.17 4.74
C LEU A 52 -8.19 -4.77 4.96
N TYR A 53 -8.43 -3.53 5.38
CA TYR A 53 -9.74 -3.13 5.93
C TYR A 53 -10.30 -1.85 5.34
N GLU A 54 -9.59 -1.18 4.42
CA GLU A 54 -9.99 0.13 3.87
C GLU A 54 -10.21 1.18 4.97
N ARG A 55 -9.39 1.12 6.02
CA ARG A 55 -9.49 2.03 7.16
C ARG A 55 -8.15 2.61 7.52
N PHE A 56 -8.20 3.81 8.08
CA PHE A 56 -7.06 4.47 8.69
C PHE A 56 -7.25 4.57 10.21
N SER A 57 -6.15 4.82 10.92
CA SER A 57 -6.20 5.24 12.32
C SER A 57 -6.86 6.62 12.43
N ALA A 58 -7.59 6.91 13.51
CA ALA A 58 -8.34 8.16 13.68
C ALA A 58 -7.53 9.47 13.50
N ALA A 59 -6.21 9.43 13.71
CA ALA A 59 -5.32 10.58 13.52
C ALA A 59 -4.78 10.73 12.09
N PHE A 60 -5.27 9.95 11.12
CA PHE A 60 -4.79 9.99 9.75
C PHE A 60 -5.55 11.04 8.93
N ALA A 61 -4.94 12.22 8.81
CA ALA A 61 -5.56 13.33 8.10
C ALA A 61 -5.74 13.04 6.60
N SER A 62 -6.80 13.61 6.01
CA SER A 62 -7.08 13.59 4.57
C SER A 62 -7.07 12.17 3.99
N GLU A 63 -7.98 11.33 4.47
CA GLU A 63 -8.13 9.92 4.05
C GLU A 63 -8.39 9.79 2.54
N ASP A 64 -9.02 10.80 1.94
CA ASP A 64 -9.31 10.86 0.51
C ASP A 64 -8.10 11.29 -0.35
N GLN A 65 -6.95 11.60 0.25
CA GLN A 65 -5.73 12.02 -0.46
C GLN A 65 -4.64 10.96 -0.36
N LEU A 66 -4.86 9.83 -1.05
CA LEU A 66 -3.92 8.71 -1.02
C LEU A 66 -2.81 8.85 -2.05
N LEU A 67 -3.10 9.41 -3.21
CA LEU A 67 -2.13 9.52 -4.29
C LEU A 67 -0.98 10.46 -3.90
N ASN A 68 0.24 10.03 -4.18
CA ASN A 68 1.44 10.85 -4.04
C ASN A 68 1.35 12.12 -4.88
N LYS A 69 1.66 13.28 -4.27
CA LYS A 69 1.55 14.59 -4.93
C LYS A 69 2.43 14.72 -6.18
N ARG A 70 3.61 14.11 -6.19
CA ARG A 70 4.49 14.10 -7.36
C ARG A 70 3.92 13.22 -8.48
N ALA A 71 3.42 12.03 -8.13
CA ALA A 71 2.76 11.14 -9.09
C ALA A 71 1.54 11.82 -9.74
N LEU A 72 0.78 12.59 -8.95
CA LEU A 72 -0.31 13.41 -9.46
C LEU A 72 0.18 14.55 -10.36
N ALA A 73 1.25 15.26 -9.97
CA ALA A 73 1.79 16.36 -10.77
C ALA A 73 2.23 15.90 -12.16
N GLU A 74 2.90 14.76 -12.22
CA GLU A 74 3.42 14.12 -13.44
C GLU A 74 2.35 13.34 -14.23
N ALA A 75 1.14 13.18 -13.67
CA ALA A 75 0.05 12.47 -14.32
C ALA A 75 -0.37 13.12 -15.65
N GLN A 76 -0.64 12.28 -16.64
CA GLN A 76 -1.27 12.71 -17.88
C GLN A 76 -2.77 12.88 -17.66
N PHE A 77 -3.36 13.90 -18.32
CA PHE A 77 -4.80 14.14 -18.23
C PHE A 77 -5.61 12.92 -18.68
N ASN A 78 -6.68 12.63 -17.95
CA ASN A 78 -7.63 11.54 -18.19
C ASN A 78 -7.00 10.14 -18.26
N LYS A 79 -5.76 9.97 -17.79
CA LYS A 79 -5.14 8.65 -17.62
C LYS A 79 -5.12 8.27 -16.14
N PRO A 80 -5.40 7.01 -15.80
CA PRO A 80 -5.35 6.56 -14.43
C PRO A 80 -3.90 6.56 -13.92
N VAL A 81 -3.74 7.03 -12.69
CA VAL A 81 -2.52 6.82 -11.89
C VAL A 81 -2.87 5.88 -10.76
N ASP A 82 -2.15 4.76 -10.74
CA ASP A 82 -2.33 3.73 -9.72
C ASP A 82 -1.70 4.15 -8.39
N CYS A 83 -2.48 4.03 -7.33
CA CYS A 83 -2.07 4.08 -5.94
C CYS A 83 -2.43 2.73 -5.30
N TRP A 84 -1.44 1.99 -4.79
CA TRP A 84 -1.73 0.70 -4.18
C TRP A 84 -0.80 0.36 -3.02
N VAL A 85 -1.29 -0.55 -2.18
CA VAL A 85 -0.52 -1.24 -1.14
C VAL A 85 -0.74 -2.73 -1.33
N GLU A 86 0.33 -3.48 -1.20
CA GLU A 86 0.35 -4.92 -1.33
C GLU A 86 1.04 -5.55 -0.11
N VAL A 87 0.42 -6.56 0.49
CA VAL A 87 0.94 -7.28 1.64
C VAL A 87 0.91 -8.77 1.36
N ALA A 88 2.06 -9.42 1.58
CA ALA A 88 2.15 -10.87 1.59
C ALA A 88 2.11 -11.37 3.03
N PHE A 89 1.37 -12.45 3.30
CA PHE A 89 1.26 -13.05 4.62
C PHE A 89 1.00 -14.55 4.57
N GLU A 90 1.36 -15.25 5.64
CA GLU A 90 1.06 -16.66 5.86
C GLU A 90 -0.13 -16.81 6.83
N HIS A 91 -1.06 -17.70 6.49
CA HIS A 91 -2.14 -18.11 7.36
C HIS A 91 -2.53 -19.56 7.08
N ASN A 92 -2.66 -20.39 8.10
CA ASN A 92 -3.03 -21.81 7.97
C ASN A 92 -2.19 -22.56 6.91
N ASN A 93 -0.87 -22.39 6.96
CA ASN A 93 0.12 -22.96 6.03
C ASN A 93 -0.08 -22.60 4.55
N LYS A 94 -0.89 -21.57 4.25
CA LYS A 94 -1.04 -21.00 2.91
C LYS A 94 -0.43 -19.60 2.88
N ARG A 95 0.13 -19.25 1.72
CA ARG A 95 0.62 -17.90 1.43
C ARG A 95 -0.43 -17.12 0.70
N TYR A 96 -0.65 -15.91 1.15
CA TYR A 96 -1.61 -14.97 0.60
C TYR A 96 -0.89 -13.70 0.18
N GLN A 97 -1.39 -13.09 -0.89
CA GLN A 97 -1.04 -11.74 -1.30
C GLN A 97 -2.35 -10.96 -1.38
N VAL A 98 -2.44 -9.90 -0.59
CA VAL A 98 -3.56 -8.96 -0.63
C VAL A 98 -3.05 -7.66 -1.23
N LYS A 99 -3.77 -7.15 -2.23
CA LYS A 99 -3.47 -5.87 -2.86
C LYS A 99 -4.73 -5.03 -2.89
N ARG A 100 -4.63 -3.80 -2.41
CA ARG A 100 -5.68 -2.80 -2.56
C ARG A 100 -5.20 -1.72 -3.50
N LEU A 101 -5.98 -1.46 -4.55
CA LEU A 101 -5.70 -0.49 -5.60
C LEU A 101 -6.72 0.63 -5.56
N CYS A 102 -6.26 1.84 -5.80
CA CYS A 102 -7.06 3.02 -6.04
C CYS A 102 -6.53 3.67 -7.33
N ARG A 103 -7.42 3.99 -8.26
CA ARG A 103 -7.08 4.71 -9.49
C ARG A 103 -7.50 6.16 -9.35
N THR A 104 -6.57 7.08 -9.56
CA THR A 104 -6.83 8.51 -9.53
C THR A 104 -6.62 9.11 -10.91
N TYR A 105 -7.48 10.03 -11.30
CA TYR A 105 -7.48 10.68 -12.60
C TYR A 105 -7.23 12.17 -12.40
N LYS A 106 -6.27 12.71 -13.15
CA LYS A 106 -6.10 14.15 -13.29
C LYS A 106 -6.99 14.62 -14.43
N THR A 107 -7.98 15.45 -14.14
CA THR A 107 -8.94 15.97 -15.12
C THR A 107 -8.77 17.49 -15.22
N GLU A 108 -9.40 18.12 -16.22
CA GLU A 108 -9.36 19.58 -16.39
C GLU A 108 -10.02 20.33 -15.22
N VAL A 109 -11.00 19.69 -14.57
CA VAL A 109 -11.77 20.24 -13.44
C VAL A 109 -11.18 19.90 -12.07
N GLY A 110 -10.18 19.01 -12.00
CA GLY A 110 -9.49 18.70 -10.75
C GLY A 110 -8.91 17.28 -10.69
N VAL A 111 -9.06 16.66 -9.52
CA VAL A 111 -8.55 15.32 -9.24
C VAL A 111 -9.71 14.44 -8.84
N GLU A 112 -9.93 13.38 -9.59
CA GLU A 112 -10.99 12.41 -9.32
C GLU A 112 -10.37 11.12 -8.80
N GLN A 113 -10.74 10.71 -7.60
CA GLN A 113 -10.33 9.44 -7.02
C GLN A 113 -11.44 8.41 -7.23
N GLY A 114 -11.12 7.29 -7.88
CA GLY A 114 -12.04 6.17 -8.02
C GLY A 114 -12.19 5.37 -6.72
N ASN A 115 -13.16 4.44 -6.71
CA ASN A 115 -13.32 3.47 -5.64
C ASN A 115 -12.08 2.56 -5.52
N THR A 116 -11.88 1.98 -4.34
CA THR A 116 -10.80 1.02 -4.14
C THR A 116 -11.20 -0.39 -4.59
N GLU A 117 -10.25 -1.13 -5.12
CA GLU A 117 -10.39 -2.52 -5.57
C GLU A 117 -9.51 -3.41 -4.71
N LEU A 118 -10.06 -4.49 -4.15
CA LEU A 118 -9.33 -5.47 -3.34
C LEU A 118 -9.09 -6.76 -4.13
N TYR A 119 -7.83 -7.14 -4.26
CA TYR A 119 -7.38 -8.39 -4.85
C TYR A 119 -6.77 -9.27 -3.78
N LEU A 120 -7.17 -10.54 -3.75
CA LEU A 120 -6.60 -11.56 -2.86
C LEU A 120 -6.18 -12.75 -3.70
N GLN A 121 -4.89 -13.08 -3.65
CA GLN A 121 -4.31 -14.25 -4.29
C GLN A 121 -3.83 -15.23 -3.22
N ILE A 122 -3.90 -16.53 -3.54
CA ILE A 122 -3.41 -17.62 -2.72
C ILE A 122 -2.34 -18.31 -3.55
N ALA A 123 -1.14 -18.47 -2.99
CA ALA A 123 -0.06 -19.13 -3.71
C ALA A 123 -0.44 -20.58 -4.04
N GLY A 124 -0.19 -20.99 -5.28
CA GLY A 124 -0.31 -22.37 -5.72
C GLY A 124 0.76 -23.27 -5.08
N ASP A 125 0.64 -24.58 -5.30
CA ASP A 125 1.63 -25.56 -4.80
C ASP A 125 3.04 -25.33 -5.37
N ASP A 126 3.15 -24.60 -6.49
CA ASP A 126 4.40 -24.18 -7.14
C ASP A 126 5.00 -22.88 -6.56
N GLY A 127 4.34 -22.28 -5.56
CA GLY A 127 4.78 -21.04 -4.90
C GLY A 127 4.57 -19.76 -5.72
N ARG A 128 3.82 -19.82 -6.83
CA ARG A 128 3.46 -18.64 -7.64
C ARG A 128 2.08 -18.11 -7.25
N TRP A 129 1.86 -16.82 -7.53
CA TRP A 129 0.63 -16.07 -7.20
C TRP A 129 -0.46 -16.20 -8.27
#